data_AF-A0A3M0WHN1-F1
#
_entry.id   AF-A0A3M0WHN1-F1
#
_cell.length_a   1.000
_cell.length_b   1.000
_cell.length_c   1.000
_cell.angle_alpha   90.00
_cell.angle_beta   90.00
_cell.angle_gamma   90.00
#
_symmetry.space_group_name_H-M   'P 1'
#
loop_
_entity.id
_entity.type
_entity.pdbx_description
1 polymer ?
#
loop_
_entity_poly.entity_id
_entity_poly.type
_entity_poly.pdbx_seq_one_letter_code
_entity_poly.pdbx_strand_id
1 'polypeptide(L)'
;MRISQKTVALLVLFIFIFVVGTVIAVRTVAYLEAGMAASQLKGFLVEVIAYIIALTGWLFLFIYSFLKGDFKDIEAPKYDILEMEEKIIKAEKEGGKY
;
A
#
# COMPACT_ATOMS: atom_id res chain seq x y z
N MET A 1 6.14 -18.69 -9.01
CA MET A 1 6.92 -17.47 -9.29
C MET A 1 7.19 -16.82 -7.94
N ARG A 2 8.42 -16.85 -7.40
CA ARG A 2 8.70 -16.28 -6.07
C ARG A 2 8.60 -14.76 -6.17
N ILE A 3 7.59 -14.17 -5.52
CA ILE A 3 7.44 -12.72 -5.47
C ILE A 3 8.54 -12.19 -4.54
N SER A 4 9.53 -11.50 -5.11
CA SER A 4 10.65 -10.96 -4.32
C SER A 4 10.26 -9.66 -3.62
N GLN A 5 10.93 -9.34 -2.52
CA GLN A 5 10.79 -8.07 -1.81
C GLN A 5 10.91 -6.86 -2.74
N LYS A 6 11.82 -6.92 -3.73
CA LYS A 6 12.02 -5.88 -4.74
C LYS A 6 10.82 -5.74 -5.68
N THR A 7 10.22 -6.87 -6.06
CA THR A 7 9.03 -6.91 -6.91
C THR A 7 7.83 -6.27 -6.21
N VAL A 8 7.64 -6.56 -4.92
CA VAL A 8 6.57 -5.95 -4.10
C VAL A 8 6.80 -4.45 -3.95
N ALA A 9 8.03 -4.03 -3.64
CA ALA A 9 8.36 -2.61 -3.51
C ALA A 9 8.13 -1.84 -4.82
N LEU A 10 8.51 -2.41 -5.97
CA LEU A 10 8.26 -1.83 -7.28
C LEU A 10 6.77 -1.76 -7.60
N LEU A 11 6.00 -2.80 -7.27
CA LEU A 11 4.54 -2.80 -7.45
C LEU A 11 3.88 -1.72 -6.62
N VAL A 12 4.26 -1.59 -5.35
CA VAL A 12 3.67 -0.57 -4.48
C VAL A 12 4.10 0.83 -4.92
N LEU A 13 5.36 1.02 -5.31
CA LEU A 13 5.81 2.30 -5.86
C LEU A 13 5.06 2.66 -7.15
N PHE A 14 4.83 1.68 -8.04
CA PHE A 14 4.05 1.88 -9.26
C PHE A 14 2.61 2.25 -8.95
N ILE A 15 1.93 1.50 -8.07
CA ILE A 15 0.56 1.80 -7.64
C ILE A 15 0.51 3.20 -7.01
N PHE A 16 1.48 3.53 -6.17
CA PHE A 16 1.59 4.84 -5.54
C PHE A 16 1.69 5.93 -6.61
N ILE A 17 2.68 5.88 -7.51
CA ILE A 17 2.85 6.88 -8.58
C ILE A 17 1.60 6.99 -9.45
N PHE A 18 0.97 5.86 -9.79
CA PHE A 18 -0.23 5.83 -10.61
C PHE A 18 -1.40 6.55 -9.93
N VAL A 19 -1.71 6.21 -8.68
CA VAL A 19 -2.80 6.85 -7.90
C VAL A 19 -2.55 8.34 -7.74
N VAL A 20 -1.32 8.73 -7.37
CA VAL A 20 -0.93 10.14 -7.23
C VAL A 20 -1.07 10.91 -8.54
N GLY A 21 -0.54 10.33 -9.62
CA GLY A 21 -0.60 10.91 -10.95
C GLY A 21 -2.05 11.13 -11.40
N THR A 22 -2.93 10.15 -11.18
CA THR A 22 -4.36 10.27 -11.52
C THR A 22 -5.04 11.39 -10.72
N VAL A 23 -4.82 11.47 -9.41
CA VAL A 23 -5.44 12.53 -8.58
C VAL A 23 -5.00 13.91 -9.05
N ILE A 24 -3.70 14.11 -9.27
CA ILE A 24 -3.17 15.40 -9.75
C ILE A 24 -3.72 15.73 -11.13
N ALA A 25 -3.75 14.77 -12.06
CA ALA A 25 -4.25 14.98 -13.41
C ALA A 25 -5.73 15.40 -13.41
N VAL A 26 -6.59 14.66 -12.69
CA VAL A 26 -8.03 14.97 -12.60
C VAL A 26 -8.26 16.36 -11.99
N ARG A 27 -7.54 16.69 -10.91
CA ARG A 27 -7.66 18.01 -10.27
C ARG A 27 -7.18 19.13 -11.18
N THR A 28 -6.12 18.90 -11.94
CA THR A 28 -5.59 19.88 -12.90
C THR A 28 -6.59 20.15 -14.01
N VAL A 29 -7.22 19.11 -14.58
CA VAL A 29 -8.28 19.27 -15.59
C VAL A 29 -9.46 20.05 -15.02
N ALA A 30 -9.97 19.67 -13.85
CA ALA A 30 -11.08 20.37 -13.21
C ALA A 30 -10.74 21.85 -12.93
N TYR A 31 -9.50 22.14 -12.57
CA TYR A 31 -9.01 23.50 -12.35
C TYR A 31 -8.97 24.33 -13.64
N LEU A 32 -8.52 23.73 -14.75
CA LEU A 32 -8.49 24.38 -16.07
C LEU A 32 -9.91 24.64 -16.61
N GLU A 33 -10.84 23.73 -16.36
CA GLU A 33 -12.25 23.86 -16.76
C GLU A 33 -13.01 24.95 -15.95
N ALA A 34 -12.62 25.20 -14.70
CA ALA A 34 -13.31 26.11 -13.79
C ALA A 34 -13.18 27.62 -14.13
N GLY A 35 -12.42 27.97 -15.19
CA GLY A 35 -12.34 29.35 -15.68
C GLY A 35 -11.56 30.28 -14.75
N MET A 36 -10.28 29.96 -14.51
CA MET A 36 -9.21 30.78 -13.91
C MET A 36 -9.63 32.05 -13.14
N ALA A 37 -10.28 31.91 -11.98
CA ALA A 37 -10.31 32.96 -10.97
C ALA A 37 -9.17 32.76 -9.95
N ALA A 38 -8.49 33.84 -9.55
CA ALA A 38 -7.36 33.76 -8.60
C ALA A 38 -7.74 33.12 -7.24
N SER A 39 -9.02 33.22 -6.83
CA SER A 39 -9.55 32.56 -5.63
C SER A 39 -9.62 31.03 -5.76
N GLN A 40 -9.89 30.51 -6.96
CA GLN A 40 -9.91 29.07 -7.25
C GLN A 40 -8.49 28.49 -7.25
N LEU A 41 -7.48 29.27 -7.68
CA LEU A 41 -6.08 28.85 -7.69
C LEU A 41 -5.60 28.48 -6.28
N LYS A 42 -5.92 29.32 -5.30
CA LYS A 42 -5.53 29.09 -3.91
C LYS A 42 -6.15 27.81 -3.36
N GLY A 43 -7.43 27.56 -3.64
CA GLY A 43 -8.12 26.33 -3.25
C GLY A 43 -7.48 25.08 -3.86
N PHE A 44 -7.19 25.13 -5.16
CA PHE A 44 -6.49 24.07 -5.88
C PHE A 44 -5.09 23.78 -5.30
N LEU A 45 -4.29 24.83 -5.05
CA LEU A 45 -2.95 24.66 -4.49
C LEU A 45 -2.98 24.05 -3.08
N VAL A 46 -3.92 24.48 -2.23
CA VAL A 46 -4.09 23.90 -0.88
C VAL A 46 -4.40 22.40 -1.00
N GLU A 47 -5.29 22.03 -1.91
CA GLU A 47 -5.65 20.64 -2.13
C GLU A 47 -4.47 19.81 -2.66
N VAL A 48 -3.75 20.30 -3.67
CA VAL A 48 -2.56 19.64 -4.21
C VAL A 48 -1.48 19.47 -3.14
N ILE A 49 -1.21 20.51 -2.35
CA ILE A 49 -0.21 20.44 -1.27
C ILE A 49 -0.63 19.45 -0.19
N ALA A 50 -1.91 19.44 0.21
CA ALA A 50 -2.43 18.48 1.18
C ALA A 50 -2.28 17.04 0.69
N TYR A 51 -2.59 16.77 -0.58
CA TYR A 51 -2.34 15.46 -1.18
C TYR A 51 -0.85 15.11 -1.18
N ILE A 52 0.04 16.02 -1.62
CA ILE A 52 1.49 15.77 -1.63
C ILE A 52 2.00 15.43 -0.22
N ILE A 53 1.57 16.16 0.81
CA ILE A 53 1.96 15.89 2.20
C ILE A 53 1.47 14.51 2.65
N ALA A 54 0.18 14.21 2.45
CA ALA A 54 -0.39 12.93 2.84
C ALA A 54 0.33 11.76 2.14
N LEU A 55 0.58 11.90 0.85
CA LEU A 55 1.27 10.91 0.03
C LEU A 55 2.72 10.72 0.46
N THR A 56 3.43 11.81 0.75
CA THR A 56 4.80 11.75 1.26
C THR A 56 4.86 11.02 2.60
N GLY A 57 3.90 11.25 3.49
CA GLY A 57 3.75 10.50 4.74
C GLY A 57 3.59 9.00 4.49
N TRP A 58 2.69 8.61 3.58
CA TRP A 58 2.49 7.22 3.18
C TRP A 58 3.74 6.58 2.57
N LEU A 59 4.46 7.33 1.73
CA LEU A 59 5.71 6.86 1.14
C LEU A 59 6.76 6.57 2.22
N PHE A 60 6.91 7.42 3.23
CA PHE A 60 7.83 7.17 4.34
C PHE A 60 7.45 5.95 5.16
N LEU A 61 6.16 5.74 5.44
CA LEU A 61 5.70 4.51 6.10
C LEU A 61 6.04 3.28 5.26
N PHE A 62 5.86 3.36 3.93
CA PHE A 62 6.18 2.26 3.04
C PHE A 62 7.68 1.96 2.99
N ILE A 63 8.52 2.99 2.88
CA ILE A 63 9.99 2.87 2.94
C ILE A 63 10.39 2.24 4.28
N TYR A 64 9.81 2.70 5.38
CA TYR A 64 10.10 2.15 6.70
C TYR A 64 9.77 0.65 6.78
N SER A 65 8.57 0.23 6.36
CA SER A 65 8.19 -1.19 6.31
C SER A 65 9.10 -2.01 5.39
N PHE A 66 9.55 -1.42 4.28
CA PHE A 66 10.51 -2.06 3.39
C PHE A 66 11.88 -2.26 4.06
N LEU A 67 12.41 -1.24 4.74
CA LEU A 67 13.68 -1.31 5.46
C LEU A 67 13.62 -2.27 6.65
N LYS A 68 12.47 -2.31 7.34
CA LYS A 68 12.20 -3.27 8.41
C LYS A 68 12.15 -4.72 7.92
N GLY A 69 11.94 -4.93 6.62
CA GLY A 69 11.87 -6.24 6.01
C GLY A 69 10.50 -6.91 6.13
N ASP A 70 9.43 -6.14 6.38
CA ASP A 70 8.06 -6.66 6.48
C ASP A 70 7.62 -7.39 5.18
N PHE A 71 8.29 -7.11 4.04
CA PHE A 71 8.05 -7.74 2.75
C PHE A 71 9.04 -8.87 2.40
N LYS A 72 9.96 -9.23 3.30
CA LYS A 72 11.02 -10.23 3.04
C LYS A 72 10.48 -11.65 3.03
N ASP A 73 9.50 -11.93 3.90
CA ASP A 73 8.85 -13.23 4.02
C ASP A 73 7.33 -13.07 4.16
N ILE A 74 6.70 -12.74 3.04
CA ILE A 74 5.25 -12.52 2.96
C ILE A 74 4.49 -13.85 3.10
N GLU A 75 5.15 -14.98 2.82
CA GLU A 75 4.51 -16.30 2.83
C GLU A 75 4.62 -16.98 4.20
N ALA A 76 5.58 -16.61 5.07
CA ALA A 76 5.71 -17.17 6.43
C ALA A 76 4.40 -17.23 7.23
N PRO A 77 3.57 -16.17 7.33
CA PRO A 77 2.32 -16.23 8.10
C PRO A 77 1.36 -17.29 7.58
N LYS A 78 1.37 -17.57 6.27
CA LYS A 78 0.55 -18.62 5.68
C LYS A 78 1.05 -20.00 6.11
N TYR A 79 2.36 -20.21 6.09
CA TYR A 79 2.96 -21.47 6.52
C TYR A 79 2.79 -21.70 8.03
N ASP A 80 2.87 -20.65 8.84
CA ASP A 80 2.62 -20.73 10.28
C ASP A 80 1.19 -21.23 10.58
N ILE A 81 0.20 -20.76 9.81
CA ILE A 81 -1.20 -21.23 9.93
C ILE A 81 -1.32 -22.70 9.55
N LEU A 82 -0.70 -23.11 8.44
CA LEU A 82 -0.72 -24.51 8.01
C LEU A 82 -0.06 -25.45 9.04
N GLU A 83 1.06 -25.03 9.63
CA GLU A 83 1.68 -25.79 10.72
C GLU A 83 0.79 -25.87 11.97
N MET A 84 0.08 -24.79 12.31
CA MET A 84 -0.87 -24.79 13.42
C MET A 84 -2.03 -25.75 13.15
N GLU A 85 -2.58 -25.77 11.94
CA GLU A 85 -3.62 -26.73 11.54
C GLU A 85 -3.11 -28.18 11.62
N GLU A 86 -1.91 -28.47 11.14
CA GLU A 86 -1.32 -29.81 11.26
C GLU A 86 -1.14 -30.24 12.72
N LYS A 87 -0.69 -29.33 13.60
CA LYS A 87 -0.56 -29.58 15.04
C LYS A 87 -1.91 -29.86 15.68
N ILE A 88 -2.96 -29.13 15.31
CA ILE A 88 -4.33 -29.36 15.79
C ILE A 88 -4.84 -30.72 15.32
N ILE A 89 -4.72 -31.05 14.03
CA ILE A 89 -5.15 -32.34 13.47
C ILE A 89 -4.42 -33.50 14.15
N LYS A 90 -3.12 -33.35 14.41
CA LYS A 90 -2.33 -34.36 15.10
C LYS A 90 -2.75 -34.51 16.56
N ALA A 91 -3.00 -33.41 17.26
CA ALA A 91 -3.50 -33.43 18.63
C ALA A 91 -4.92 -34.04 18.73
N GLU A 92 -5.78 -33.83 17.73
CA GLU A 92 -7.10 -34.48 17.65
C GLU A 92 -6.99 -35.99 17.43
N LYS A 93 -6.08 -36.43 16.55
CA LYS A 93 -5.81 -37.86 16.30
C LYS A 93 -5.18 -38.56 17.51
N GLU A 94 -4.28 -37.90 18.23
CA GLU A 94 -3.63 -38.46 19.42
C GLU A 94 -4.51 -38.35 20.69
N GLY A 95 -5.41 -37.36 20.72
CA GLY A 95 -6.32 -37.09 21.84
C GLY A 95 -7.60 -37.93 21.88
N GLY A 96 -7.79 -38.86 20.92
CA GLY A 96 -8.84 -39.88 21.00
C GLY A 96 -10.28 -39.33 21.03
N LYS A 97 -10.60 -38.36 20.18
CA LYS A 97 -11.99 -38.19 19.75
C LYS A 97 -12.10 -38.74 18.33
N TYR A 98 -12.73 -39.91 18.25
CA TYR A 98 -12.84 -40.89 17.15
C TYR A 98 -11.76 -41.98 17.16
#